data_AF-A0A8J6Z1C5-F1
#
_entry.id   AF-A0A8J6Z1C5-F1
#
_cell.length_a   1.000
_cell.length_b   1.000
_cell.length_c   1.000
_cell.angle_alpha   90.00
_cell.angle_beta   90.00
_cell.angle_gamma   90.00
#
_symmetry.space_group_name_H-M   'P 1'
#
loop_
_entity.id
_entity.type
_entity.pdbx_description
1 polymer ?
#
loop_
_entity_poly.entity_id
_entity_poly.type
_entity_poly.pdbx_seq_one_letter_code
_entity_poly.pdbx_strand_id
1 'polypeptide(L)'
;LEENLGHPVEFLAYPTGTYNLHIAGIAQDIGYKGAFTIKYGVVDKGSNFFALERVPIFNTAQNTMKDFYERIAWRQSFEEFGWIKR
;
A
#
# COMPACT_ATOMS: atom_id res chain seq x y z
N LEU A 1 -13.74 -16.35 5.64
CA LEU A 1 -12.74 -15.56 6.42
C LEU A 1 -13.42 -14.87 7.59
N GLU A 2 -14.43 -14.04 7.31
CA GLU A 2 -15.22 -13.35 8.33
C GLU A 2 -15.88 -14.29 9.35
N GLU A 3 -16.39 -15.46 8.92
CA GLU A 3 -16.92 -16.49 9.83
C GLU A 3 -15.91 -16.94 10.90
N ASN A 4 -14.62 -17.03 10.53
CA ASN A 4 -13.55 -17.43 11.45
C ASN A 4 -13.02 -16.26 12.28
N LEU A 5 -13.11 -15.03 11.75
CA LEU A 5 -12.62 -13.83 12.41
C LEU A 5 -13.67 -13.18 13.33
N GLY A 6 -14.96 -13.48 13.13
CA GLY A 6 -16.06 -12.88 13.88
C GLY A 6 -16.32 -11.41 13.56
N HIS A 7 -15.70 -10.87 12.51
CA HIS A 7 -15.85 -9.48 12.10
C HIS A 7 -15.65 -9.31 10.57
N PRO A 8 -16.11 -8.19 9.98
CA PRO A 8 -15.91 -7.92 8.56
C PRO A 8 -14.44 -7.78 8.18
N VAL A 9 -14.10 -8.16 6.95
CA VAL A 9 -12.77 -7.97 6.35
C VAL A 9 -12.84 -6.73 5.45
N GLU A 10 -12.35 -5.62 5.98
CA GLU A 10 -12.60 -4.30 5.38
C GLU A 10 -11.57 -3.88 4.34
N PHE A 11 -10.44 -4.58 4.26
CA PHE A 11 -9.34 -4.24 3.35
C PHE A 11 -8.81 -5.47 2.63
N LEU A 12 -8.22 -5.25 1.45
CA LEU A 12 -7.55 -6.29 0.68
C LEU A 12 -6.18 -5.82 0.17
N ALA A 13 -5.35 -6.75 -0.27
CA ALA A 13 -4.11 -6.46 -0.98
C ALA A 13 -4.15 -7.10 -2.36
N TYR A 14 -3.86 -6.33 -3.41
CA TYR A 14 -3.84 -6.88 -4.76
C TYR A 14 -2.67 -7.85 -4.92
N PRO A 15 -2.91 -9.07 -5.42
CA PRO A 15 -1.83 -9.99 -5.79
C PRO A 15 -0.87 -9.28 -6.76
N THR A 16 0.43 -9.43 -6.50
CA THR A 16 1.52 -8.74 -7.22
C THR A 16 1.39 -7.20 -7.31
N GLY A 17 0.44 -6.61 -6.57
CA GLY A 17 0.07 -5.19 -6.64
C GLY A 17 -0.53 -4.75 -7.98
N THR A 18 -0.91 -5.68 -8.86
CA THR A 18 -1.50 -5.36 -10.16
C THR A 18 -2.99 -5.09 -9.98
N TYR A 19 -3.46 -3.95 -10.51
CA TYR A 19 -4.87 -3.57 -10.48
C TYR A 19 -5.21 -2.65 -11.65
N ASN A 20 -6.49 -2.45 -11.89
CA ASN A 20 -7.02 -1.42 -12.80
C ASN A 20 -8.29 -0.80 -12.20
N LEU A 21 -8.84 0.22 -12.86
CA LEU A 21 -10.04 0.92 -12.38
C LEU A 21 -11.25 -0.02 -12.25
N HIS A 22 -11.35 -1.04 -13.11
CA HIS A 22 -12.45 -2.00 -13.06
C HIS A 22 -12.41 -2.87 -11.80
N ILE A 23 -11.23 -3.42 -11.47
CA ILE A 23 -11.04 -4.23 -10.26
C ILE A 23 -11.18 -3.39 -8.99
N ALA A 24 -10.72 -2.14 -9.01
CA ALA A 24 -10.92 -1.21 -7.90
C ALA A 24 -12.41 -0.91 -7.67
N GLY A 25 -13.18 -0.72 -8.75
CA GLY A 25 -14.63 -0.54 -8.68
C GLY A 25 -15.34 -1.75 -8.08
N ILE A 26 -15.00 -2.97 -8.52
CA ILE A 26 -15.57 -4.19 -7.93
C ILE A 26 -15.29 -4.27 -6.43
N ALA A 27 -14.07 -3.96 -6.00
CA ALA A 27 -13.71 -3.98 -4.57
C ALA A 27 -14.56 -3.00 -3.75
N GLN A 28 -14.81 -1.81 -4.29
CA GLN A 28 -15.69 -0.82 -3.67
C GLN A 28 -17.14 -1.32 -3.61
N ASP A 29 -17.66 -1.86 -4.72
CA ASP A 29 -19.05 -2.29 -4.85
C ASP A 29 -19.40 -3.45 -3.90
N ILE A 30 -18.45 -4.33 -3.61
CA ILE A 30 -18.63 -5.45 -2.67
C ILE A 30 -18.37 -5.08 -1.20
N GLY A 31 -18.11 -3.80 -0.90
CA GLY A 31 -18.07 -3.27 0.47
C GLY A 31 -16.69 -3.15 1.12
N TYR A 32 -15.59 -3.35 0.38
CA TYR A 32 -14.26 -3.03 0.92
C TYR A 32 -14.10 -1.53 1.13
N LYS A 33 -13.38 -1.15 2.18
CA LYS A 33 -13.04 0.25 2.50
C LYS A 33 -11.75 0.73 1.85
N GLY A 34 -10.93 -0.19 1.36
CA GLY A 34 -9.70 0.14 0.64
C GLY A 34 -8.88 -1.07 0.25
N ALA A 35 -7.83 -0.82 -0.53
CA ALA A 35 -6.95 -1.84 -1.06
C ALA A 35 -5.50 -1.37 -1.16
N PHE A 36 -4.56 -2.29 -0.93
CA PHE A 36 -3.12 -2.03 -0.97
C PHE A 36 -2.48 -2.53 -2.27
N THR A 37 -1.54 -1.74 -2.79
CA THR A 37 -0.71 -2.07 -3.96
C THR A 37 0.72 -2.44 -3.53
N ILE A 38 1.62 -2.68 -4.49
CA ILE A 38 3.07 -2.75 -4.20
C ILE A 38 3.79 -1.44 -4.52
N LYS A 39 3.08 -0.39 -4.93
CA LYS A 39 3.69 0.90 -5.24
C LYS A 39 4.37 1.44 -3.97
N TYR A 40 5.63 1.84 -4.10
CA TYR A 40 6.39 2.36 -2.99
C TYR A 40 5.94 3.78 -2.69
N GLY A 41 5.70 4.05 -1.41
CA GLY A 41 5.30 5.36 -0.96
C GLY A 41 4.72 5.33 0.45
N VAL A 42 4.53 6.54 0.99
CA VAL A 42 3.82 6.77 2.23
C VAL A 42 2.39 7.18 1.87
N VAL A 43 1.41 6.64 2.58
CA VAL A 43 0.01 7.01 2.43
C VAL A 43 -0.22 8.39 3.04
N ASP A 44 -0.89 9.26 2.28
CA ASP A 44 -1.31 10.59 2.71
C ASP A 44 -2.82 10.81 2.45
N LYS A 45 -3.33 12.00 2.77
CA LYS A 45 -4.76 12.34 2.59
C LYS A 45 -5.22 12.37 1.13
N GLY A 46 -4.30 12.46 0.18
CA GLY A 46 -4.55 12.42 -1.26
C GLY A 46 -4.30 11.04 -1.89
N SER A 47 -3.84 10.04 -1.14
CA SER A 47 -3.73 8.67 -1.65
C SER A 47 -5.11 8.11 -2.04
N ASN A 48 -5.13 7.30 -3.10
CA ASN A 48 -6.32 6.57 -3.49
C ASN A 48 -6.56 5.41 -2.51
N PHE A 49 -7.71 5.40 -1.83
CA PHE A 49 -8.07 4.36 -0.85
C PHE A 49 -8.10 2.95 -1.43
N PHE A 50 -8.39 2.79 -2.72
CA PHE A 50 -8.35 1.51 -3.43
C PHE A 50 -7.03 1.28 -4.17
N ALA A 51 -5.99 2.07 -3.88
CA ALA A 51 -4.66 1.88 -4.41
C ALA A 51 -3.57 2.42 -3.45
N LEU A 52 -3.68 2.08 -2.17
CA LEU A 52 -2.76 2.55 -1.13
C LEU A 52 -1.33 2.05 -1.38
N GLU A 53 -0.37 2.96 -1.24
CA GLU A 53 1.06 2.65 -1.28
C GLU A 53 1.52 1.85 -0.05
N ARG A 54 2.66 1.16 -0.17
CA ARG A 54 3.31 0.45 0.94
C ARG A 54 4.80 0.72 1.01
N VAL A 55 5.34 0.66 2.22
CA VAL A 55 6.79 0.67 2.45
C VAL A 55 7.32 -0.76 2.39
N PRO A 56 8.19 -1.10 1.43
CA PRO A 56 8.70 -2.46 1.28
C PRO A 56 9.72 -2.80 2.37
N ILE A 57 9.65 -4.04 2.86
CA ILE A 57 10.69 -4.67 3.66
C ILE A 57 11.51 -5.58 2.74
N PHE A 58 12.82 -5.36 2.66
CA PHE A 58 13.73 -6.19 1.88
C PHE A 58 14.59 -7.05 2.81
N ASN A 59 14.79 -8.31 2.44
CA ASN A 59 15.65 -9.25 3.16
C ASN A 59 17.03 -9.42 2.47
N THR A 60 17.44 -8.44 1.66
CA THR A 60 18.67 -8.49 0.85
C THR A 60 19.76 -7.57 1.37
N ALA A 61 19.46 -6.74 2.37
CA ALA A 61 20.38 -5.76 2.90
C ALA A 61 21.06 -6.26 4.18
N GLN A 62 22.31 -5.85 4.38
CA GLN A 62 23.07 -6.17 5.60
C GLN A 62 22.50 -5.47 6.85
N ASN A 63 21.81 -4.33 6.67
CA ASN A 63 21.29 -3.47 7.74
C ASN A 63 19.77 -3.30 7.67
N THR A 64 19.02 -4.42 7.63
CA THR A 64 17.55 -4.45 7.42
C THR A 64 16.76 -3.50 8.31
N MET A 65 17.14 -3.33 9.58
CA MET A 65 16.46 -2.43 10.52
C MET A 65 16.76 -0.95 10.25
N LYS A 66 18.02 -0.59 10.00
CA LYS A 66 18.41 0.79 9.70
C LYS A 66 17.74 1.27 8.41
N ASP A 67 17.80 0.45 7.37
CA ASP A 67 17.21 0.76 6.06
C ASP A 67 15.69 0.93 6.15
N PHE A 68 15.03 0.12 6.99
CA PHE A 68 13.61 0.28 7.25
C PHE A 68 13.30 1.60 7.95
N TYR A 69 14.02 1.92 9.04
CA TYR A 69 13.87 3.18 9.75
C TYR A 69 14.06 4.38 8.82
N GLU A 70 15.06 4.33 7.94
CA GLU A 70 15.31 5.40 6.97
C GLU A 70 14.12 5.57 6.00
N ARG A 71 13.54 4.48 5.47
CA ARG A 71 12.34 4.57 4.60
C ARG A 71 11.11 5.16 5.29
N ILE A 72 10.96 4.96 6.61
CA ILE A 72 9.86 5.52 7.39
C ILE A 72 10.12 6.98 7.77
N ALA A 73 11.36 7.30 8.16
CA ALA A 73 11.75 8.62 8.66
C ALA A 73 11.86 9.67 7.56
N TRP A 74 12.41 9.29 6.40
CA TRP A 74 12.59 10.20 5.28
C TRP A 74 11.30 10.30 4.45
N ARG A 75 10.31 11.02 5.00
CA ARG A 75 8.98 11.26 4.39
C ARG A 75 9.02 12.09 3.11
N GLN A 76 10.10 12.82 2.82
CA GLN A 76 10.19 13.77 1.69
C GLN A 76 11.19 13.36 0.59
N SER A 77 12.24 12.59 0.87
CA SER A 77 13.32 12.41 -0.12
C SER A 77 13.03 11.35 -1.19
N PHE A 78 12.11 10.41 -0.96
CA PHE A 78 11.71 9.46 -2.01
C PHE A 78 10.81 10.09 -3.09
N GLU A 79 10.11 11.19 -2.77
CA GLU A 79 9.39 11.99 -3.78
C GLU A 79 10.38 12.74 -4.70
N GLU A 80 11.56 13.14 -4.17
CA GLU A 80 12.60 13.89 -4.89
C GLU A 80 13.44 13.03 -5.86
N PHE A 81 13.50 11.71 -5.69
CA PHE A 81 14.18 10.79 -6.65
C PHE A 81 13.35 10.46 -7.91
N GLY A 82 12.36 11.30 -8.24
CA GLY A 82 11.67 11.27 -9.54
C GLY A 82 10.35 10.49 -9.58
N TRP A 83 9.77 10.16 -8.42
CA TRP A 83 8.44 9.56 -8.33
C TRP A 83 7.42 10.58 -7.84
N ILE A 84 7.32 11.71 -8.55
CA ILE A 84 6.32 12.74 -8.26
C ILE A 84 4.94 12.16 -8.53
N LYS A 85 4.09 12.08 -7.49
CA LYS A 85 2.64 11.91 -7.62
C LYS A 85 2.11 13.08 -8.47
N ARG A 86 1.76 12.82 -9.73
CA ARG A 86 0.83 13.66 -10.49
C ARG A 86 -0.60 13.21 -10.22
#